data_AF-A0A9E0GLN7-F1
#
_entry.id   AF-A0A9E0GLN7-F1
#
_cell.length_a   1.000
_cell.length_b   1.000
_cell.length_c   1.000
_cell.angle_alpha   90.00
_cell.angle_beta   90.00
_cell.angle_gamma   90.00
#
_symmetry.space_group_name_H-M   'P 1'
#
loop_
_entity.id
_entity.type
_entity.pdbx_description
1 polymer ?
#
loop_
_entity_poly.entity_id
_entity_poly.type
_entity_poly.pdbx_seq_one_letter_code
_entity_poly.pdbx_strand_id
1 'polypeptide(L)'
;MTLAEFQAHIFLVARNSGICTIPIVLRLTTTAIKVRVELVDGDYMDAFFNEVSGRTAFALIDQGERIFGADNAGGWHVHPFASPGDHLPVDAPISFAEFVAVIERHLVE
;
A
#
# COMPACT_ATOMS: atom_id res chain seq x y z
N MET A 1 4.21 -2.35 15.91
CA MET A 1 3.53 -3.12 14.86
C MET A 1 4.42 -4.30 14.48
N THR A 2 3.91 -5.52 14.60
CA THR A 2 4.57 -6.77 14.17
C THR A 2 4.17 -7.12 12.73
N LEU A 3 4.86 -8.08 12.10
CA LEU A 3 4.45 -8.60 10.78
C LEU A 3 3.01 -9.14 10.79
N ALA A 4 2.59 -9.81 11.87
CA ALA A 4 1.25 -10.37 12.00
C ALA A 4 0.18 -9.28 12.14
N GLU A 5 0.47 -8.24 12.92
CA GLU A 5 -0.43 -7.07 13.06
C GLU A 5 -0.60 -6.33 11.74
N PHE A 6 0.51 -6.10 11.01
CA PHE A 6 0.45 -5.48 9.68
C PHE A 6 -0.36 -6.33 8.72
N GLN A 7 -0.09 -7.63 8.62
CA GLN A 7 -0.86 -8.55 7.77
C GLN A 7 -2.36 -8.51 8.13
N ALA A 8 -2.71 -8.64 9.41
CA ALA A 8 -4.11 -8.63 9.85
C ALA A 8 -4.81 -7.31 9.47
N HIS A 9 -4.11 -6.18 9.58
CA HIS A 9 -4.61 -4.88 9.16
C HIS A 9 -4.88 -4.82 7.65
N ILE A 10 -3.93 -5.25 6.81
CA ILE A 10 -4.13 -5.29 5.34
C ILE A 10 -5.34 -6.16 4.97
N PHE A 11 -5.47 -7.33 5.60
CA PHE A 11 -6.59 -8.24 5.37
C PHE A 11 -7.94 -7.64 5.77
N LEU A 12 -7.99 -6.93 6.90
CA LEU A 12 -9.20 -6.27 7.37
C LEU A 12 -9.63 -5.17 6.39
N VAL A 13 -8.71 -4.34 5.92
CA VAL A 13 -9.00 -3.26 4.96
C VAL A 13 -9.46 -3.84 3.62
N ALA A 14 -8.71 -4.79 3.04
CA ALA A 14 -9.05 -5.40 1.77
C ALA A 14 -10.43 -6.07 1.80
N ARG A 15 -10.78 -6.77 2.89
CA ARG A 15 -12.10 -7.39 3.05
C ARG A 15 -13.26 -6.38 3.07
N ASN A 16 -13.01 -5.15 3.51
CA ASN A 16 -14.01 -4.10 3.64
C ASN A 16 -14.08 -3.17 2.42
N SER A 17 -13.23 -3.40 1.41
CA SER A 17 -13.19 -2.60 0.18
C SER A 17 -13.81 -3.36 -0.97
N GLY A 18 -14.62 -2.67 -1.79
CA GLY A 18 -15.27 -3.26 -2.96
C GLY A 18 -14.35 -3.46 -4.16
N ILE A 19 -13.18 -2.80 -4.17
CA ILE A 19 -12.21 -2.89 -5.27
C ILE A 19 -11.16 -3.97 -5.03
N CYS A 20 -11.01 -4.44 -3.78
CA CYS A 20 -9.95 -5.37 -3.38
C CYS A 20 -10.38 -6.83 -3.51
N THR A 21 -9.43 -7.67 -3.92
CA THR A 21 -9.55 -9.13 -3.84
C THR A 21 -8.88 -9.69 -2.57
N ILE A 22 -8.70 -11.01 -2.50
CA ILE A 22 -8.07 -11.69 -1.37
C ILE A 22 -6.56 -11.38 -1.36
N PRO A 23 -6.02 -10.82 -0.25
CA PRO A 23 -4.60 -10.54 -0.17
C PRO A 23 -3.72 -11.80 -0.15
N ILE A 24 -2.56 -11.71 -0.80
CA ILE A 24 -1.53 -12.75 -0.83
C ILE A 24 -0.30 -12.24 -0.06
N VAL A 25 0.18 -13.03 0.90
CA VAL A 25 1.36 -12.68 1.71
C VAL A 25 2.62 -13.30 1.13
N LEU A 26 3.61 -12.48 0.87
CA LEU A 26 4.95 -12.86 0.46
C LEU A 26 5.92 -12.58 1.61
N ARG A 27 6.53 -13.63 2.16
CA ARG A 27 7.64 -13.50 3.12
C ARG A 27 8.90 -13.13 2.35
N LEU A 28 9.47 -11.95 2.64
CA LEU A 28 10.72 -11.52 1.98
C LEU A 28 11.94 -11.89 2.82
N THR A 29 11.84 -11.66 4.14
CA THR A 29 12.86 -12.05 5.11
C THR A 29 12.16 -12.49 6.41
N THR A 30 12.94 -12.82 7.45
CA THR A 30 12.41 -13.06 8.80
C THR A 30 11.72 -11.83 9.40
N THR A 31 12.08 -10.63 8.96
CA THR A 31 11.64 -9.34 9.54
C THR A 31 10.85 -8.48 8.55
N ALA A 32 10.59 -8.97 7.34
CA ALA A 32 9.88 -8.22 6.31
C ALA A 32 8.91 -9.06 5.50
N ILE A 33 7.75 -8.46 5.19
CA ILE A 33 6.75 -9.01 4.29
C ILE A 33 6.37 -8.02 3.22
N LYS A 34 5.79 -8.56 2.15
CA LYS A 34 4.97 -7.83 1.20
C LYS A 34 3.61 -8.51 1.16
N VAL A 35 2.53 -7.74 1.20
CA VAL A 35 1.17 -8.23 0.99
C VAL A 35 0.68 -7.65 -0.32
N ARG A 36 0.39 -8.51 -1.29
CA ARG A 36 -0.20 -8.13 -2.56
C ARG A 36 -1.72 -8.22 -2.47
N VAL A 37 -2.42 -7.22 -2.97
CA VAL A 37 -3.87 -7.19 -3.09
C VAL A 37 -4.21 -6.87 -4.53
N GLU A 38 -4.64 -7.87 -5.31
CA GLU A 38 -5.14 -7.61 -6.67
C GLU A 38 -6.45 -6.82 -6.57
N LEU A 39 -6.67 -5.92 -7.52
CA LEU A 39 -7.91 -5.20 -7.71
C LEU A 39 -8.83 -5.95 -8.69
N VAL A 40 -10.12 -5.65 -8.64
CA VAL A 40 -11.13 -6.32 -9.47
C VAL A 40 -11.00 -6.02 -10.98
N ASP A 41 -10.35 -4.91 -11.34
CA ASP A 41 -10.11 -4.44 -12.71
C ASP A 41 -8.80 -4.94 -13.33
N GLY A 42 -7.94 -5.60 -12.54
CA GLY A 42 -6.68 -6.21 -12.99
C GLY A 42 -5.41 -5.49 -12.52
N ASP A 43 -5.54 -4.32 -11.90
CA ASP A 43 -4.44 -3.64 -11.20
C ASP A 43 -4.11 -4.35 -9.88
N TYR A 44 -3.03 -3.96 -9.21
CA TYR A 44 -2.78 -4.46 -7.86
C TYR A 44 -2.06 -3.47 -6.95
N MET A 45 -2.27 -3.65 -5.66
CA MET A 45 -1.53 -2.95 -4.61
C MET A 45 -0.48 -3.87 -3.98
N ASP A 46 0.73 -3.35 -3.78
CA ASP A 46 1.74 -3.97 -2.93
C ASP A 46 1.89 -3.16 -1.63
N ALA A 47 1.72 -3.83 -0.49
CA ALA A 47 1.93 -3.28 0.85
C ALA A 47 3.13 -3.95 1.52
N PHE A 48 4.23 -3.22 1.66
CA PHE A 48 5.48 -3.68 2.27
C PHE A 48 5.59 -3.21 3.71
N PHE A 49 6.13 -4.08 4.58
CA PHE A 49 6.49 -3.73 5.93
C PHE A 49 7.75 -4.47 6.39
N ASN A 50 8.65 -3.75 7.06
CA ASN A 50 9.76 -4.30 7.82
C ASN A 50 9.61 -3.93 9.30
N GLU A 51 9.48 -4.92 10.18
CA GLU A 51 9.18 -4.68 11.60
C GLU A 51 10.37 -4.16 12.41
N VAL A 52 11.61 -4.39 11.95
CA VAL A 52 12.82 -3.93 12.63
C VAL A 52 13.11 -2.47 12.30
N SER A 53 13.04 -2.08 11.02
CA SER A 53 13.27 -0.70 10.62
C SER A 53 12.02 0.19 10.72
N GLY A 54 10.85 -0.42 10.86
CA GLY A 54 9.56 0.28 10.78
C GLY A 54 9.23 0.78 9.36
N ARG A 55 10.01 0.41 8.35
CA ARG A 55 9.79 0.86 6.98
C ARG A 55 8.47 0.31 6.46
N THR A 56 7.60 1.19 6.00
CA THR A 56 6.28 0.88 5.44
C THR A 56 6.18 1.54 4.07
N ALA A 57 5.68 0.81 3.08
CA ALA A 57 5.47 1.33 1.73
C ALA A 57 4.23 0.72 1.09
N PHE A 58 3.46 1.53 0.39
CA PHE A 58 2.30 1.15 -0.41
C PHE A 58 2.51 1.61 -1.84
N ALA A 59 2.13 0.79 -2.80
CA ALA A 59 2.17 1.12 -4.21
C ALA A 59 0.95 0.53 -4.91
N LEU A 60 0.23 1.35 -5.67
CA LEU A 60 -0.72 0.92 -6.70
C LEU A 60 0.05 0.78 -8.00
N ILE A 61 -0.13 -0.36 -8.65
CA ILE A 61 0.62 -0.76 -9.83
C ILE A 61 -0.36 -1.16 -10.93
N ASP A 62 -0.20 -0.52 -12.09
CA ASP A 62 -0.87 -0.85 -13.35
C ASP A 62 0.22 -1.19 -14.39
N GLN A 63 -0.01 -2.24 -15.19
CA GLN A 63 0.94 -2.77 -16.19
C GLN A 63 2.38 -2.95 -15.68
N GLY A 64 2.57 -3.19 -14.38
CA GLY A 64 3.89 -3.35 -13.75
C GLY A 64 4.59 -2.05 -13.38
N GLU A 65 3.97 -0.88 -13.62
CA GLU A 65 4.48 0.43 -13.23
C GLU A 65 3.71 1.01 -12.04
N ARG A 66 4.42 1.67 -11.12
CA ARG A 66 3.77 2.35 -9.99
C ARG A 66 3.09 3.62 -10.49
N ILE A 67 1.77 3.68 -10.37
CA ILE A 67 0.97 4.86 -10.71
C ILE A 67 0.59 5.69 -9.48
N PHE A 68 0.62 5.13 -8.28
CA PHE A 68 0.40 5.86 -7.03
C PHE A 68 1.12 5.15 -5.88
N GLY A 69 1.55 5.87 -4.85
CA GLY A 69 2.25 5.26 -3.73
C GLY A 69 2.36 6.15 -2.50
N ALA A 70 2.73 5.53 -1.38
CA ALA A 70 3.06 6.23 -0.15
C ALA A 70 4.08 5.43 0.65
N ASP A 71 5.14 6.05 1.14
CA ASP A 71 6.10 5.37 1.99
C ASP A 71 6.78 6.32 2.98
N ASN A 72 7.47 5.73 3.96
CA ASN A 72 8.11 6.48 5.04
C ASN A 72 9.63 6.60 4.93
N ALA A 73 10.23 6.32 3.75
CA ALA A 73 11.66 6.49 3.56
C ALA A 73 12.03 7.98 3.61
N GLY A 74 12.78 8.39 4.64
CA GLY A 74 13.14 9.80 4.84
C GLY A 74 12.00 10.66 5.41
N GLY A 75 10.92 10.03 5.89
CA GLY A 75 9.68 10.71 6.29
C GLY A 75 8.51 10.25 5.42
N TRP A 76 7.29 10.41 5.91
CA TRP A 76 6.11 10.05 5.13
C TRP A 76 5.93 11.00 3.95
N HIS A 77 5.71 10.40 2.77
CA HIS A 77 5.44 11.14 1.55
C HIS A 77 4.57 10.30 0.61
N VAL A 78 3.96 10.98 -0.36
CA VAL A 78 3.10 10.41 -1.39
C VAL A 78 3.77 10.53 -2.75
N HIS A 79 3.62 9.48 -3.55
CA HIS A 79 3.90 9.43 -4.98
C HIS A 79 2.57 9.60 -5.72
N PRO A 80 2.22 10.80 -6.20
CA PRO A 80 0.87 11.12 -6.68
C PRO A 80 0.56 10.53 -8.07
N PHE A 81 -0.72 10.31 -8.38
CA PHE A 81 -1.18 9.83 -9.70
C PHE A 81 -0.65 10.64 -10.88
N ALA A 82 -0.68 11.97 -10.77
CA ALA A 82 -0.29 12.86 -11.86
C ALA A 82 1.22 12.83 -12.16
N SER A 83 2.05 12.47 -11.17
CA SER A 83 3.50 12.40 -11.32
C SER A 83 4.05 11.38 -10.32
N PRO A 84 4.02 10.07 -10.65
CA PRO A 84 4.38 9.02 -9.71
C PRO A 84 5.86 9.03 -9.29
N GLY A 85 6.70 9.87 -9.90
CA GLY A 85 8.09 10.09 -9.51
C GLY A 85 8.29 11.16 -8.44
N ASP A 86 7.27 12.00 -8.20
CA ASP A 86 7.35 13.07 -7.20
C ASP A 86 7.25 12.52 -5.77
N HIS A 87 7.88 13.22 -4.83
CA HIS A 87 7.88 12.87 -3.41
C HIS A 87 7.23 14.02 -2.64
N LEU A 88 5.91 13.96 -2.48
CA LEU A 88 5.16 15.02 -1.80
C LEU A 88 5.11 14.71 -0.29
N PRO A 89 5.81 15.47 0.57
CA PRO A 89 5.86 15.19 1.99
C PRO A 89 4.48 15.33 2.63
N VAL A 90 4.21 14.52 3.65
CA VAL A 90 3.02 14.62 4.49
C VAL A 90 3.41 14.64 5.97
N ASP A 91 2.66 15.40 6.77
CA ASP A 91 2.98 15.61 8.18
C ASP A 91 2.54 14.45 9.10
N ALA A 92 1.80 13.48 8.56
CA ALA A 92 1.24 12.37 9.31
C ALA A 92 1.50 11.02 8.61
N PRO A 93 1.64 9.92 9.37
CA PRO A 93 1.65 8.58 8.81
C PRO A 93 0.42 8.27 7.98
N ILE A 94 0.61 7.61 6.85
CA ILE A 94 -0.48 7.12 6.00
C ILE A 94 -0.74 5.67 6.38
N SER A 95 -1.99 5.35 6.72
CA SER A 95 -2.47 3.98 6.90
C SER A 95 -2.83 3.34 5.57
N PHE A 96 -2.88 2.00 5.54
CA PHE A 96 -3.34 1.30 4.35
C PHE A 96 -4.81 1.59 4.03
N ALA A 97 -5.64 1.82 5.05
CA ALA A 97 -7.03 2.23 4.86
C ALA A 97 -7.15 3.58 4.15
N GLU A 98 -6.34 4.57 4.54
CA GLU A 98 -6.31 5.88 3.86
C GLU A 98 -5.79 5.76 2.43
N PHE A 99 -4.77 4.93 2.22
CA PHE A 99 -4.23 4.64 0.90
C PHE A 99 -5.29 4.05 -0.04
N VAL A 100 -6.03 3.02 0.41
CA VAL A 100 -7.14 2.41 -0.35
C VAL A 100 -8.26 3.44 -0.61
N ALA A 101 -8.63 4.24 0.39
CA ALA A 101 -9.70 5.23 0.23
C ALA A 101 -9.36 6.33 -0.81
N VAL A 102 -8.08 6.66 -1.00
CA VAL A 102 -7.65 7.56 -2.07
C VAL A 102 -7.84 6.92 -3.45
N ILE A 103 -7.49 5.65 -3.59
CA ILE A 103 -7.64 4.88 -4.84
C ILE A 103 -9.12 4.71 -5.18
N GLU A 104 -9.95 4.35 -4.20
CA GLU A 104 -11.41 4.22 -4.39
C GLU A 104 -12.04 5.51 -4.90
N ARG A 105 -11.58 6.68 -4.44
CA ARG A 105 -12.04 7.97 -4.96
C ARG A 105 -11.55 8.22 -6.39
N HIS A 106 -10.30 7.89 -6.69
CA HIS A 106 -9.72 8.09 -8.01
C HIS A 106 -10.41 7.26 -9.09
N LEU A 107 -10.86 6.04 -8.78
CA LEU A 107 -11.55 5.15 -9.73
C LEU A 107 -13.00 5.59 -10.04
N VAL A 108 -13.55 6.56 -9.30
CA VAL A 108 -14.92 7.08 -9.50
C VAL A 108 -14.91 8.41 -10.28
N GLU A 109 -13.76 9.05 -10.44
CA GLU A 109 -13.55 10.30 -11.20
C GLU A 109 -13.32 10.03 -12.70
#